data_AF-A0A1Q2GVX6-F1
#
_entry.id   AF-A0A1Q2GVX6-F1
#
_cell.length_a   1.000
_cell.length_b   1.000
_cell.length_c   1.000
_cell.angle_alpha   90.00
_cell.angle_beta   90.00
_cell.angle_gamma   90.00
#
_symmetry.space_group_name_H-M   'P 1'
#
loop_
_entity.id
_entity.type
_entity.pdbx_description
1 polymer ?
#
loop_
_entity_poly.entity_id
_entity_poly.type
_entity_poly.pdbx_seq_one_letter_code
_entity_poly.pdbx_strand_id
1 'polypeptide(L)'
;MFDIMEQHSEEAVIKVIGVGGGGGNAVEHMVKQQIEGVRFIAANTDAQALRNSSADITVQLGTQITSGLGAGANPDVGRQSAEEDADTIRASLEGADMVFIAAGMGGGTGTGAAPVVAKIAKELGILTVAVVTRPFDFEGKKRAAAAEQGINELSEIVDSLITIPNNKLLKVLGKGTTLLDAFAKANDVLFGAVQGIAELITRSGLINVDFADVRTVMSAMGTAMMGTASASGPDRAQEAAEAAISSPLLEDVDLTGAKGILVNITAGMDIAIEEFEIVGNHVKALASENATVVVGAVIDPEMTDELRVTVVATGLGGDRRPQFGIVDNGFKKASGSDVASSSNQSSSMYVPSFASQGTSTEESSTANAKVESKEQAPSSSSNGNMSSSTQNSKKADKSEGSDYFDIPAFLRKQAD
;
A
#
# COMPACT_ATOMS: atom_id res chain seq x y z
N MET A 1 39.26 -3.90 -41.33
CA MET A 1 39.16 -3.76 -39.87
C MET A 1 37.71 -4.01 -39.55
N PHE A 2 37.39 -5.01 -38.73
CA PHE A 2 36.00 -5.20 -38.30
C PHE A 2 35.75 -4.19 -37.19
N ASP A 3 34.82 -3.28 -37.46
CA ASP A 3 34.34 -2.32 -36.47
C ASP A 3 33.38 -3.09 -35.57
N ILE A 4 33.90 -3.61 -34.45
CA ILE A 4 33.05 -4.19 -33.41
C ILE A 4 32.41 -3.00 -32.72
N MET A 5 31.23 -2.62 -33.20
CA MET A 5 30.34 -1.76 -32.44
C MET A 5 30.04 -2.47 -31.12
N GLU A 6 30.68 -2.01 -30.05
CA GLU A 6 30.31 -2.40 -28.70
C GLU A 6 28.88 -1.90 -28.48
N GLN A 7 27.92 -2.82 -28.60
CA GLN A 7 26.61 -2.64 -28.00
C GLN A 7 26.83 -2.67 -26.49
N HIS A 8 27.20 -1.51 -25.93
CA HIS A 8 27.08 -1.26 -24.50
C HIS A 8 25.65 -1.66 -24.10
N SER A 9 25.54 -2.49 -23.06
CA SER A 9 24.26 -2.91 -22.52
C SER A 9 23.42 -1.67 -22.21
N GLU A 10 22.24 -1.57 -22.83
CA GLU A 10 21.31 -0.47 -22.57
C GLU A 10 20.95 -0.51 -21.08
N GLU A 11 21.19 0.60 -20.37
CA GLU A 11 20.89 0.72 -18.94
C GLU A 11 19.38 0.58 -18.73
N ALA A 12 18.96 -0.35 -17.86
CA ALA A 12 17.56 -0.70 -17.69
C ALA A 12 16.73 0.53 -17.28
N VAL A 13 15.74 0.90 -18.09
CA VAL A 13 15.02 2.16 -17.94
C VAL A 13 13.94 2.02 -16.87
N ILE A 14 14.22 2.56 -15.68
CA ILE A 14 13.30 2.57 -14.55
C ILE A 14 12.42 3.82 -14.57
N LYS A 15 11.11 3.63 -14.41
CA LYS A 15 10.13 4.71 -14.20
C LYS A 15 9.37 4.53 -12.89
N VAL A 16 9.01 5.63 -12.24
CA VAL A 16 8.12 5.64 -11.06
C VAL A 16 6.90 6.49 -11.39
N ILE A 17 5.70 5.91 -11.29
CA ILE A 17 4.43 6.60 -11.52
C ILE A 17 3.63 6.73 -10.20
N GLY A 18 3.51 7.96 -9.73
CA GLY A 18 2.75 8.33 -8.54
C GLY A 18 1.29 8.60 -8.89
N VAL A 19 0.39 7.72 -8.46
CA VAL A 19 -1.03 7.73 -8.85
C VAL A 19 -1.90 8.35 -7.76
N GLY A 20 -2.64 9.41 -8.12
CA GLY A 20 -3.46 10.21 -7.21
C GLY A 20 -2.63 11.04 -6.21
N GLY A 21 -3.30 11.76 -5.30
CA GLY A 21 -2.61 12.65 -4.35
C GLY A 21 -1.58 11.96 -3.45
N GLY A 22 -1.85 10.74 -2.98
CA GLY A 22 -0.90 9.98 -2.16
C GLY A 22 0.35 9.55 -2.94
N GLY A 23 0.18 9.00 -4.14
CA GLY A 23 1.30 8.63 -5.01
C GLY A 23 2.10 9.83 -5.50
N GLY A 24 1.40 10.92 -5.85
CA GLY A 24 2.03 12.19 -6.23
C GLY A 24 2.86 12.80 -5.10
N ASN A 25 2.38 12.77 -3.85
CA ASN A 25 3.14 13.22 -2.69
C ASN A 25 4.40 12.37 -2.43
N ALA A 26 4.33 11.06 -2.69
CA ALA A 26 5.47 10.17 -2.56
C ALA A 26 6.52 10.43 -3.67
N VAL A 27 6.10 10.62 -4.92
CA VAL A 27 6.98 11.04 -6.02
C VAL A 27 7.60 12.42 -5.75
N GLU A 28 6.82 13.37 -5.24
CA GLU A 28 7.26 14.71 -4.85
C GLU A 28 8.25 14.71 -3.67
N HIS A 29 8.31 13.62 -2.90
CA HIS A 29 9.36 13.34 -1.92
C HIS A 29 10.57 12.68 -2.60
N MET A 30 10.37 11.63 -3.40
CA MET A 30 11.45 10.91 -4.11
C MET A 30 12.30 11.82 -5.01
N VAL A 31 11.67 12.76 -5.74
CA VAL A 31 12.38 13.77 -6.56
C VAL A 31 13.28 14.65 -5.70
N LYS A 32 12.86 15.01 -4.48
CA LYS A 32 13.65 15.84 -3.55
C LYS A 32 14.80 15.10 -2.88
N GLN A 33 14.68 13.77 -2.76
CA GLN A 33 15.76 12.89 -2.30
C GLN A 33 16.66 12.39 -3.46
N GLN A 34 16.40 12.83 -4.70
CA GLN A 34 17.27 12.63 -5.87
C GLN A 34 17.67 11.18 -6.18
N ILE A 35 16.71 10.24 -6.30
CA ILE A 35 17.03 8.87 -6.74
C ILE A 35 17.61 8.89 -8.17
N GLU A 36 18.82 8.38 -8.34
CA GLU A 36 19.56 8.37 -9.60
C GLU A 36 19.08 7.27 -10.57
N GLY A 37 19.10 7.56 -11.88
CA GLY A 37 18.71 6.63 -12.95
C GLY A 37 17.20 6.40 -13.10
N VAL A 38 16.36 7.09 -12.32
CA VAL A 38 14.90 6.93 -12.31
C VAL A 38 14.20 8.13 -12.94
N ARG A 39 13.17 7.89 -13.77
CA ARG A 39 12.27 8.97 -14.26
C ARG A 39 10.95 8.98 -13.51
N PHE A 40 10.48 10.16 -13.15
CA PHE A 40 9.30 10.37 -12.33
C PHE A 40 8.08 10.85 -13.13
N ILE A 41 6.93 10.21 -12.88
CA ILE A 41 5.65 10.52 -13.49
C ILE A 41 4.63 10.78 -12.37
N ALA A 42 3.88 11.88 -12.43
CA ALA A 42 2.75 12.13 -11.55
C ALA A 42 1.43 12.04 -12.33
N ALA A 43 0.54 11.12 -11.95
CA ALA A 43 -0.72 10.85 -12.65
C ALA A 43 -1.93 11.12 -11.74
N ASN A 44 -2.76 12.11 -12.07
CA ASN A 44 -3.85 12.53 -11.17
C ASN A 44 -5.04 13.18 -11.89
N THR A 45 -6.24 13.00 -11.32
CA THR A 45 -7.49 13.69 -11.70
C THR A 45 -7.61 15.12 -11.13
N ASP A 46 -6.75 15.48 -10.17
CA ASP A 46 -6.67 16.83 -9.62
C ASP A 46 -5.60 17.63 -10.38
N ALA A 47 -6.07 18.60 -11.16
CA ALA A 47 -5.22 19.47 -11.98
C ALA A 47 -4.42 20.49 -11.15
N GLN A 48 -4.88 20.83 -9.94
CA GLN A 48 -4.14 21.72 -9.03
C GLN A 48 -2.97 20.99 -8.37
N ALA A 49 -3.13 19.70 -8.03
CA ALA A 49 -2.04 18.87 -7.55
C ALA A 49 -0.92 18.75 -8.60
N LEU A 50 -1.27 18.49 -9.87
CA LEU A 50 -0.27 18.31 -10.94
C LEU A 50 0.52 19.59 -11.26
N ARG A 51 -0.11 20.77 -11.23
CA ARG A 51 0.58 22.07 -11.45
C ARG A 51 1.66 22.38 -10.41
N ASN A 52 1.64 21.70 -9.27
CA ASN A 52 2.60 21.87 -8.18
C ASN A 52 3.60 20.70 -8.08
N SER A 53 3.59 19.74 -9.03
CA SER A 53 4.46 18.57 -9.00
C SER A 53 5.80 18.85 -9.69
N SER A 54 6.87 18.34 -9.08
CA SER A 54 8.26 18.41 -9.55
C SER A 54 8.66 17.21 -10.44
N ALA A 55 7.71 16.34 -10.82
CA ALA A 55 7.97 15.15 -11.63
C ALA A 55 8.31 15.50 -13.11
N ASP A 56 9.14 14.68 -13.76
CA ASP A 56 9.56 14.88 -15.16
C ASP A 56 8.38 14.89 -16.15
N ILE A 57 7.36 14.09 -15.86
CA ILE A 57 6.13 13.96 -16.65
C ILE A 57 4.92 14.12 -15.73
N THR A 58 3.94 14.91 -16.15
CA THR A 58 2.62 14.99 -15.50
C THR A 58 1.54 14.48 -16.44
N VAL A 59 0.64 13.64 -15.92
CA VAL A 59 -0.48 13.03 -16.67
C VAL A 59 -1.77 13.40 -15.95
N GLN A 60 -2.54 14.31 -16.55
CA GLN A 60 -3.89 14.59 -16.07
C GLN A 60 -4.84 13.48 -16.51
N LEU A 61 -5.66 12.98 -15.59
CA LEU A 61 -6.58 11.87 -15.80
C LEU A 61 -8.03 12.35 -15.77
N GLY A 62 -8.88 11.80 -16.64
CA GLY A 62 -10.33 12.01 -16.62
C GLY A 62 -10.70 13.47 -16.79
N THR A 63 -10.14 14.14 -17.79
CA THR A 63 -10.33 15.58 -17.97
C THR A 63 -11.79 15.91 -18.30
N GLN A 64 -12.48 15.09 -19.08
CA GLN A 64 -13.91 15.23 -19.35
C GLN A 64 -14.75 14.78 -18.13
N ILE A 65 -14.39 13.67 -17.48
CA ILE A 65 -15.15 13.11 -16.35
C ILE A 65 -15.10 14.01 -15.10
N THR A 66 -13.94 14.55 -14.76
CA THR A 66 -13.70 15.25 -13.48
C THR A 66 -13.58 16.76 -13.59
N SER A 67 -13.45 17.31 -14.81
CA SER A 67 -13.09 18.73 -15.04
C SER A 67 -11.82 19.18 -14.29
N GLY A 68 -10.92 18.24 -13.96
CA GLY A 68 -9.69 18.52 -13.20
C GLY A 68 -9.89 18.73 -11.69
N LEU A 69 -11.07 18.41 -11.15
CA LEU A 69 -11.44 18.62 -9.73
C LEU A 69 -11.22 17.38 -8.84
N GLY A 70 -10.65 16.30 -9.38
CA GLY A 70 -10.39 15.07 -8.64
C GLY A 70 -11.57 14.08 -8.57
N ALA A 71 -11.26 12.80 -8.31
CA ALA A 71 -12.24 11.70 -8.33
C ALA A 71 -13.20 11.63 -7.12
N GLY A 72 -13.36 12.68 -6.32
CA GLY A 72 -14.37 12.76 -5.25
C GLY A 72 -14.35 11.64 -4.18
N ALA A 73 -13.20 10.99 -3.97
CA ALA A 73 -13.07 9.76 -3.16
C ALA A 73 -13.96 8.58 -3.63
N ASN A 74 -14.24 8.50 -4.93
CA ASN A 74 -14.86 7.36 -5.60
C ASN A 74 -13.83 6.61 -6.48
N PRO A 75 -13.51 5.34 -6.20
CA PRO A 75 -12.62 4.54 -7.05
C PRO A 75 -13.10 4.38 -8.49
N ASP A 76 -14.42 4.27 -8.73
CA ASP A 76 -14.96 4.05 -10.08
C ASP A 76 -14.70 5.25 -11.00
N VAL A 77 -14.79 6.46 -10.46
CA VAL A 77 -14.42 7.69 -11.17
C VAL A 77 -12.92 7.71 -11.45
N GLY A 78 -12.09 7.28 -10.49
CA GLY A 78 -10.64 7.15 -10.67
C GLY A 78 -10.25 6.16 -11.78
N ARG A 79 -10.94 5.02 -11.85
CA ARG A 79 -10.81 4.01 -12.90
C ARG A 79 -11.18 4.57 -14.27
N GLN A 80 -12.40 5.09 -14.41
CA GLN A 80 -12.89 5.66 -15.68
C GLN A 80 -12.01 6.81 -16.17
N SER A 81 -11.43 7.59 -15.24
CA SER A 81 -10.47 8.66 -15.56
C SER A 81 -9.15 8.14 -16.15
N ALA A 82 -8.69 6.96 -15.73
CA ALA A 82 -7.51 6.31 -16.29
C ALA A 82 -7.81 5.53 -17.58
N GLU A 83 -9.07 5.09 -17.76
CA GLU A 83 -9.57 4.52 -19.01
C GLU A 83 -9.77 5.60 -20.10
N GLU A 84 -10.16 6.82 -19.73
CA GLU A 84 -10.22 8.01 -20.62
C GLU A 84 -8.84 8.36 -21.19
N ASP A 85 -7.82 8.45 -20.34
CA ASP A 85 -6.45 8.87 -20.69
C ASP A 85 -5.47 7.69 -20.88
N ALA A 86 -5.97 6.49 -21.21
CA ALA A 86 -5.19 5.26 -21.31
C ALA A 86 -4.02 5.34 -22.31
N ASP A 87 -4.19 6.02 -23.45
CA ASP A 87 -3.13 6.21 -24.43
C ASP A 87 -2.06 7.20 -23.95
N THR A 88 -2.46 8.22 -23.18
CA THR A 88 -1.53 9.16 -22.51
C THR A 88 -0.69 8.44 -21.46
N ILE A 89 -1.30 7.53 -20.68
CA ILE A 89 -0.59 6.65 -19.75
C ILE A 89 0.39 5.76 -20.53
N ARG A 90 -0.05 5.09 -21.60
CA ARG A 90 0.78 4.20 -22.42
C ARG A 90 2.02 4.92 -22.96
N ALA A 91 1.86 6.09 -23.58
CA ALA A 91 2.97 6.89 -24.09
C ALA A 91 3.94 7.38 -22.99
N SER A 92 3.47 7.60 -21.76
CA SER A 92 4.35 7.94 -20.63
C SER A 92 5.19 6.73 -20.16
N LEU A 93 4.68 5.50 -20.31
CA LEU A 93 5.32 4.26 -19.88
C LEU A 93 6.21 3.61 -20.94
N GLU A 94 5.95 3.83 -22.24
CA GLU A 94 6.75 3.28 -23.36
C GLU A 94 8.27 3.43 -23.20
N GLY A 95 9.00 2.35 -23.51
CA GLY A 95 10.47 2.30 -23.36
C GLY A 95 10.96 2.30 -21.90
N ALA A 96 10.24 1.61 -21.01
CA ALA A 96 10.72 1.25 -19.67
C ALA A 96 10.83 -0.26 -19.54
N ASP A 97 11.88 -0.74 -18.88
CA ASP A 97 12.03 -2.16 -18.52
C ASP A 97 11.31 -2.48 -17.22
N MET A 98 11.25 -1.50 -16.31
CA MET A 98 10.61 -1.60 -15.01
C MET A 98 9.79 -0.36 -14.67
N VAL A 99 8.61 -0.56 -14.07
CA VAL A 99 7.80 0.53 -13.50
C VAL A 99 7.42 0.25 -12.04
N PHE A 100 7.62 1.26 -11.20
CA PHE A 100 7.08 1.32 -9.85
C PHE A 100 5.79 2.14 -9.83
N ILE A 101 4.69 1.55 -9.37
CA ILE A 101 3.40 2.23 -9.23
C ILE A 101 3.19 2.60 -7.77
N ALA A 102 3.42 3.87 -7.43
CA ALA A 102 3.27 4.40 -6.08
C ALA A 102 1.84 4.92 -5.87
N ALA A 103 1.09 4.41 -4.87
CA ALA A 103 -0.29 4.82 -4.65
C ALA A 103 -0.72 4.85 -3.17
N GLY A 104 -1.62 5.80 -2.85
CA GLY A 104 -2.36 5.83 -1.59
C GLY A 104 -3.74 5.22 -1.75
N MET A 105 -3.99 4.06 -1.11
CA MET A 105 -5.20 3.27 -1.31
C MET A 105 -6.33 3.73 -0.39
N GLY A 106 -7.59 3.57 -0.83
CA GLY A 106 -8.77 4.04 -0.11
C GLY A 106 -9.19 5.47 -0.45
N GLY A 107 -8.43 6.16 -1.30
CA GLY A 107 -8.88 7.35 -2.03
C GLY A 107 -9.74 7.00 -3.24
N GLY A 108 -10.02 7.98 -4.10
CA GLY A 108 -10.65 7.74 -5.41
C GLY A 108 -9.62 7.38 -6.47
N THR A 109 -8.81 8.36 -6.86
CA THR A 109 -7.85 8.28 -7.97
C THR A 109 -6.84 7.15 -7.81
N GLY A 110 -6.09 7.10 -6.70
CA GLY A 110 -5.07 6.06 -6.46
C GLY A 110 -5.65 4.64 -6.56
N THR A 111 -6.71 4.38 -5.79
CA THR A 111 -7.42 3.09 -5.75
C THR A 111 -7.95 2.63 -7.11
N GLY A 112 -8.52 3.55 -7.91
CA GLY A 112 -9.16 3.21 -9.18
C GLY A 112 -8.24 3.21 -10.39
N ALA A 113 -7.27 4.12 -10.43
CA ALA A 113 -6.36 4.28 -11.58
C ALA A 113 -5.13 3.37 -11.51
N ALA A 114 -4.62 3.01 -10.31
CA ALA A 114 -3.43 2.16 -10.20
C ALA A 114 -3.60 0.78 -10.87
N PRO A 115 -4.74 0.07 -10.77
CA PRO A 115 -4.98 -1.16 -11.54
C PRO A 115 -4.95 -0.96 -13.06
N VAL A 116 -5.46 0.18 -13.56
CA VAL A 116 -5.46 0.50 -15.00
C VAL A 116 -4.04 0.80 -15.49
N VAL A 117 -3.27 1.59 -14.73
CA VAL A 117 -1.84 1.86 -15.00
C VAL A 117 -1.03 0.55 -15.00
N ALA A 118 -1.26 -0.34 -14.02
CA ALA A 118 -0.61 -1.65 -13.95
C ALA A 118 -0.94 -2.54 -15.16
N LYS A 119 -2.20 -2.53 -15.62
CA LYS A 119 -2.61 -3.29 -16.80
C LYS A 119 -1.92 -2.78 -18.07
N ILE A 120 -1.80 -1.46 -18.24
CA ILE A 120 -1.11 -0.85 -19.38
C ILE A 120 0.40 -1.17 -19.35
N ALA A 121 1.03 -1.15 -18.18
CA ALA A 121 2.42 -1.56 -18.02
C ALA A 121 2.64 -3.04 -18.39
N LYS A 122 1.76 -3.94 -17.95
CA LYS A 122 1.76 -5.36 -18.32
C LYS A 122 1.52 -5.60 -19.82
N GLU A 123 0.61 -4.83 -20.46
CA GLU A 123 0.38 -4.87 -21.91
C GLU A 123 1.65 -4.49 -22.71
N LEU A 124 2.47 -3.57 -22.18
CA LEU A 124 3.77 -3.18 -22.73
C LEU A 124 4.91 -4.16 -22.39
N GLY A 125 4.67 -5.19 -21.57
CA GLY A 125 5.67 -6.20 -21.17
C GLY A 125 6.61 -5.77 -20.03
N ILE A 126 6.34 -4.62 -19.40
CA ILE A 126 7.18 -3.98 -18.38
C ILE A 126 7.11 -4.76 -17.06
N LEU A 127 8.25 -4.94 -16.37
CA LEU A 127 8.28 -5.47 -15.00
C LEU A 127 7.52 -4.50 -14.08
N THR A 128 6.35 -4.92 -13.61
CA THR A 128 5.37 -4.01 -12.98
C THR A 128 5.31 -4.29 -11.48
N VAL A 129 5.93 -3.42 -10.68
CA VAL A 129 5.90 -3.50 -9.21
C VAL A 129 5.02 -2.38 -8.66
N ALA A 130 4.06 -2.71 -7.81
CA ALA A 130 3.26 -1.70 -7.10
C ALA A 130 3.75 -1.54 -5.66
N VAL A 131 3.84 -0.30 -5.20
CA VAL A 131 4.22 0.06 -3.82
C VAL A 131 3.11 0.94 -3.25
N VAL A 132 2.28 0.37 -2.38
CA VAL A 132 1.00 0.99 -2.00
C VAL A 132 0.81 1.08 -0.50
N THR A 133 0.22 2.18 -0.04
CA THR A 133 -0.11 2.38 1.38
C THR A 133 -1.58 2.04 1.67
N ARG A 134 -1.81 1.27 2.74
CA ARG A 134 -3.13 1.12 3.38
C ARG A 134 -3.38 2.34 4.28
N PRO A 135 -4.61 2.88 4.33
CA PRO A 135 -4.93 4.07 5.13
C PRO A 135 -4.81 3.81 6.64
N PHE A 136 -4.68 4.86 7.42
CA PHE A 136 -4.73 4.78 8.89
C PHE A 136 -6.16 4.51 9.39
N ASP A 137 -6.30 3.84 10.54
CA ASP A 137 -7.62 3.53 11.14
C ASP A 137 -8.49 4.78 11.36
N PHE A 138 -7.89 5.93 11.68
CA PHE A 138 -8.59 7.19 11.90
C PHE A 138 -9.20 7.79 10.62
N GLU A 139 -8.79 7.35 9.42
CA GLU A 139 -9.37 7.79 8.15
C GLU A 139 -10.75 7.15 7.88
N GLY A 140 -11.08 6.10 8.63
CA GLY A 140 -12.41 5.51 8.69
C GLY A 140 -12.66 4.36 7.73
N LYS A 141 -13.56 3.46 8.15
CA LYS A 141 -13.82 2.16 7.51
C LYS A 141 -14.16 2.20 6.02
N LYS A 142 -14.70 3.31 5.50
CA LYS A 142 -14.98 3.46 4.05
C LYS A 142 -13.69 3.50 3.23
N ARG A 143 -12.63 4.20 3.70
CA ARG A 143 -11.34 4.21 3.00
C ARG A 143 -10.67 2.84 3.09
N ALA A 144 -10.67 2.21 4.26
CA ALA A 144 -10.13 0.86 4.45
C ALA A 144 -10.81 -0.16 3.51
N ALA A 145 -12.15 -0.18 3.42
CA ALA A 145 -12.85 -1.10 2.51
C ALA A 145 -12.52 -0.87 1.03
N ALA A 146 -12.45 0.40 0.59
CA ALA A 146 -12.01 0.74 -0.76
C ALA A 146 -10.53 0.38 -1.02
N ALA A 147 -9.67 0.53 0.00
CA ALA A 147 -8.27 0.18 -0.08
C ALA A 147 -8.08 -1.32 -0.31
N GLU A 148 -8.71 -2.19 0.49
CA GLU A 148 -8.64 -3.65 0.32
C GLU A 148 -9.18 -4.09 -1.05
N GLN A 149 -10.27 -3.47 -1.54
CA GLN A 149 -10.79 -3.77 -2.88
C GLN A 149 -9.76 -3.45 -3.98
N GLY A 150 -9.16 -2.26 -3.96
CA GLY A 150 -8.16 -1.87 -4.94
C GLY A 150 -6.83 -2.62 -4.80
N ILE A 151 -6.45 -3.01 -3.58
CA ILE A 151 -5.25 -3.83 -3.30
C ILE A 151 -5.42 -5.24 -3.90
N ASN A 152 -6.59 -5.87 -3.69
CA ASN A 152 -6.88 -7.18 -4.26
C ASN A 152 -6.86 -7.13 -5.80
N GLU A 153 -7.54 -6.17 -6.41
CA GLU A 153 -7.57 -6.02 -7.87
C GLU A 153 -6.17 -5.76 -8.45
N LEU A 154 -5.37 -4.90 -7.80
CA LEU A 154 -3.99 -4.63 -8.21
C LEU A 154 -3.11 -5.88 -8.08
N SER A 155 -3.33 -6.72 -7.07
CA SER A 155 -2.57 -7.96 -6.84
C SER A 155 -2.78 -9.05 -7.91
N GLU A 156 -3.90 -9.01 -8.64
CA GLU A 156 -4.16 -9.90 -9.77
C GLU A 156 -3.43 -9.46 -11.06
N ILE A 157 -2.92 -8.22 -11.09
CA ILE A 157 -2.37 -7.58 -12.31
C ILE A 157 -0.84 -7.43 -12.25
N VAL A 158 -0.26 -7.05 -11.10
CA VAL A 158 1.19 -6.74 -11.00
C VAL A 158 2.07 -7.99 -10.91
N ASP A 159 3.39 -7.83 -11.13
CA ASP A 159 4.39 -8.87 -10.80
C ASP A 159 4.56 -9.02 -9.29
N SER A 160 4.65 -7.88 -8.59
CA SER A 160 4.86 -7.81 -7.14
C SER A 160 4.09 -6.65 -6.53
N LEU A 161 3.48 -6.88 -5.36
CA LEU A 161 2.70 -5.88 -4.63
C LEU A 161 3.27 -5.65 -3.23
N ILE A 162 4.07 -4.59 -3.09
CA ILE A 162 4.57 -4.12 -1.78
C ILE A 162 3.46 -3.33 -1.08
N THR A 163 2.94 -3.88 0.03
CA THR A 163 1.85 -3.25 0.79
C THR A 163 2.37 -2.69 2.13
N ILE A 164 2.26 -1.39 2.32
CA ILE A 164 2.71 -0.66 3.52
C ILE A 164 1.49 -0.38 4.42
N PRO A 165 1.37 -1.04 5.60
CA PRO A 165 0.31 -0.75 6.57
C PRO A 165 0.63 0.50 7.41
N ASN A 166 0.03 1.65 7.08
CA ASN A 166 0.30 2.91 7.79
C ASN A 166 0.10 2.83 9.32
N ASN A 167 -0.82 1.99 9.81
CA ASN A 167 -1.00 1.72 11.23
C ASN A 167 0.25 1.16 11.94
N LYS A 168 1.15 0.42 11.24
CA LYS A 168 2.42 -0.04 11.82
C LYS A 168 3.41 1.11 12.01
N LEU A 169 3.36 2.15 11.16
CA LEU A 169 4.23 3.34 11.27
C LEU A 169 3.97 4.09 12.59
N LEU A 170 2.73 4.08 13.10
CA LEU A 170 2.38 4.66 14.40
C LEU A 170 3.07 3.97 15.58
N LYS A 171 3.49 2.69 15.45
CA LYS A 171 4.32 2.02 16.47
C LYS A 171 5.72 2.65 16.56
N VAL A 172 6.28 3.06 15.42
CA VAL A 172 7.64 3.62 15.31
C VAL A 172 7.67 5.08 15.76
N LEU A 173 6.68 5.87 15.36
CA LEU A 173 6.63 7.31 15.62
C LEU A 173 6.24 7.68 17.06
N GLY A 174 5.64 6.75 17.82
CA GLY A 174 5.37 6.90 19.24
C GLY A 174 4.15 7.76 19.59
N LYS A 175 4.20 8.46 20.73
CA LYS A 175 3.10 9.28 21.26
C LYS A 175 3.41 10.77 21.08
N GLY A 176 2.48 11.52 20.49
CA GLY A 176 2.59 12.96 20.26
C GLY A 176 2.94 13.36 18.82
N THR A 177 3.23 12.37 17.96
CA THR A 177 3.38 12.51 16.51
C THR A 177 2.26 13.34 15.88
N THR A 178 2.59 14.29 15.00
CA THR A 178 1.58 15.04 14.26
C THR A 178 1.07 14.25 13.04
N LEU A 179 -0.07 14.67 12.50
CA LEU A 179 -0.61 14.09 11.27
C LEU A 179 0.35 14.28 10.07
N LEU A 180 1.14 15.36 10.06
CA LEU A 180 2.11 15.63 9.00
C LEU A 180 3.28 14.65 9.07
N ASP A 181 3.83 14.41 10.27
CA ASP A 181 4.94 13.47 10.48
C ASP A 181 4.53 12.03 10.14
N ALA A 182 3.27 11.66 10.42
CA ALA A 182 2.72 10.35 10.07
C ALA A 182 2.63 10.13 8.55
N PHE A 183 2.21 11.14 7.78
CA PHE A 183 2.23 11.07 6.31
C PHE A 183 3.64 11.20 5.73
N ALA A 184 4.52 12.01 6.33
CA ALA A 184 5.92 12.06 5.96
C ALA A 184 6.57 10.68 6.09
N LYS A 185 6.34 9.97 7.21
CA LYS A 185 6.89 8.63 7.39
C LYS A 185 6.35 7.59 6.42
N ALA A 186 5.11 7.74 5.94
CA ALA A 186 4.58 6.90 4.88
C ALA A 186 5.31 7.18 3.53
N ASN A 187 5.65 8.44 3.26
CA ASN A 187 6.46 8.80 2.09
C ASN A 187 7.90 8.29 2.22
N ASP A 188 8.55 8.37 3.39
CA ASP A 188 9.89 7.81 3.63
C ASP A 188 9.96 6.31 3.29
N VAL A 189 8.92 5.54 3.64
CA VAL A 189 8.86 4.09 3.41
C VAL A 189 8.54 3.76 1.94
N LEU A 190 7.69 4.56 1.29
CA LEU A 190 7.51 4.48 -0.17
C LEU A 190 8.81 4.80 -0.91
N PHE A 191 9.54 5.83 -0.47
CA PHE A 191 10.86 6.20 -0.97
C PHE A 191 11.87 5.06 -0.79
N GLY A 192 12.03 4.53 0.42
CA GLY A 192 12.97 3.43 0.69
C GLY A 192 12.70 2.16 -0.12
N ALA A 193 11.43 1.87 -0.42
CA ALA A 193 11.04 0.72 -1.25
C ALA A 193 11.37 0.90 -2.74
N VAL A 194 11.29 2.13 -3.26
CA VAL A 194 11.74 2.44 -4.63
C VAL A 194 13.26 2.53 -4.67
N GLN A 195 13.88 3.27 -3.74
CA GLN A 195 15.33 3.43 -3.64
C GLN A 195 16.05 2.08 -3.55
N GLY A 196 15.67 1.24 -2.58
CA GLY A 196 16.36 -0.02 -2.29
C GLY A 196 16.29 -1.08 -3.40
N ILE A 197 15.41 -0.90 -4.41
CA ILE A 197 15.34 -1.77 -5.59
C ILE A 197 15.93 -1.07 -6.83
N ALA A 198 15.74 0.24 -6.98
CA ALA A 198 16.31 1.01 -8.08
C ALA A 198 17.83 1.13 -7.99
N GLU A 199 18.40 1.44 -6.82
CA GLU A 199 19.85 1.59 -6.64
C GLU A 199 20.63 0.31 -6.98
N LEU A 200 20.05 -0.87 -6.75
CA LEU A 200 20.64 -2.16 -7.12
C LEU A 200 20.83 -2.34 -8.64
N ILE A 201 20.13 -1.54 -9.45
CA ILE A 201 20.13 -1.58 -10.91
C ILE A 201 20.85 -0.36 -11.49
N THR A 202 20.65 0.84 -10.90
CA THR A 202 21.13 2.11 -11.47
C THR A 202 22.49 2.56 -10.93
N ARG A 203 22.91 2.13 -9.72
CA ARG A 203 24.21 2.48 -9.15
C ARG A 203 25.22 1.36 -9.35
N SER A 204 26.45 1.73 -9.71
CA SER A 204 27.58 0.79 -9.79
C SER A 204 28.07 0.42 -8.40
N GLY A 205 27.70 -0.77 -7.93
CA GLY A 205 28.14 -1.35 -6.67
C GLY A 205 29.47 -2.10 -6.77
N LEU A 206 29.91 -2.66 -5.63
CA LEU A 206 31.00 -3.66 -5.60
C LEU A 206 30.52 -5.02 -6.10
N ILE A 207 29.26 -5.34 -5.82
CA ILE A 207 28.57 -6.56 -6.25
C ILE A 207 27.28 -6.11 -6.91
N ASN A 208 27.36 -5.88 -8.22
CA ASN A 208 26.19 -5.57 -9.05
C ASN A 208 25.28 -6.80 -9.14
N VAL A 209 23.98 -6.56 -8.99
CA VAL A 209 22.93 -7.52 -9.32
C VAL A 209 22.46 -7.19 -10.74
N ASP A 210 22.28 -8.17 -11.62
CA ASP A 210 21.76 -7.89 -12.95
C ASP A 210 20.23 -7.75 -12.97
N PHE A 211 19.70 -7.09 -14.00
CA PHE A 211 18.25 -6.86 -14.10
C PHE A 211 17.44 -8.17 -14.26
N ALA A 212 18.04 -9.25 -14.78
CA ALA A 212 17.37 -10.54 -14.91
C ALA A 212 17.24 -11.26 -13.56
N ASP A 213 18.21 -11.12 -12.65
CA ASP A 213 18.12 -11.58 -11.27
C ASP A 213 17.02 -10.83 -10.50
N VAL A 214 17.01 -9.49 -10.54
CA VAL A 214 15.94 -8.69 -9.91
C VAL A 214 14.57 -9.06 -10.49
N ARG A 215 14.46 -9.18 -11.81
CA ARG A 215 13.23 -9.60 -12.50
C ARG A 215 12.79 -11.01 -12.10
N THR A 216 13.72 -11.95 -11.90
CA THR A 216 13.41 -13.32 -11.46
C THR A 216 12.85 -13.34 -10.04
N VAL A 217 13.41 -12.54 -9.13
CA VAL A 217 12.91 -12.40 -7.74
C VAL A 217 11.60 -11.61 -7.66
N MET A 218 11.43 -10.57 -8.48
CA MET A 218 10.25 -9.70 -8.46
C MET A 218 9.03 -10.27 -9.21
N SER A 219 9.22 -11.08 -10.26
CA SER A 219 8.14 -11.82 -10.93
C SER A 219 7.62 -13.04 -10.13
N ALA A 220 8.08 -13.22 -8.89
CA ALA A 220 7.54 -14.22 -7.96
C ALA A 220 6.16 -13.78 -7.42
N MET A 221 5.13 -13.94 -8.25
CA MET A 221 3.72 -13.59 -7.99
C MET A 221 3.28 -13.81 -6.53
N GLY A 222 2.83 -12.73 -5.89
CA GLY A 222 2.30 -12.71 -4.53
C GLY A 222 2.45 -11.35 -3.86
N THR A 223 2.10 -11.28 -2.58
CA THR A 223 2.41 -10.10 -1.76
C THR A 223 3.92 -10.00 -1.58
N ALA A 224 4.44 -8.78 -1.62
CA ALA A 224 5.80 -8.46 -1.24
C ALA A 224 5.79 -7.55 0.00
N MET A 225 6.80 -7.66 0.87
CA MET A 225 6.89 -6.85 2.09
C MET A 225 8.37 -6.52 2.35
N MET A 226 8.60 -5.32 2.89
CA MET A 226 9.94 -4.72 3.04
C MET A 226 10.27 -4.39 4.49
N GLY A 227 11.52 -4.63 4.87
CA GLY A 227 12.15 -4.01 6.03
C GLY A 227 13.41 -3.25 5.63
N THR A 228 13.66 -2.10 6.26
CA THR A 228 14.86 -1.28 6.05
C THR A 228 15.36 -0.77 7.40
N ALA A 229 16.67 -0.81 7.61
CA ALA A 229 17.34 -0.20 8.75
C ALA A 229 18.76 0.25 8.36
N SER A 230 19.35 1.13 9.17
CA SER A 230 20.79 1.39 9.14
C SER A 230 21.37 1.47 10.55
N ALA A 231 22.67 1.20 10.66
CA ALA A 231 23.44 1.20 11.88
C ALA A 231 24.88 1.71 11.63
N SER A 232 25.62 1.96 12.71
CA SER A 232 26.95 2.59 12.70
C SER A 232 27.88 1.96 13.73
N GLY A 233 29.20 2.07 13.54
CA GLY A 233 30.18 1.44 14.43
C GLY A 233 30.45 -0.05 14.11
N PRO A 234 31.13 -0.78 15.01
CA PRO A 234 31.78 -2.05 14.69
C PRO A 234 30.83 -3.20 14.32
N ASP A 235 29.66 -3.27 14.95
CA ASP A 235 28.69 -4.35 14.75
C ASP A 235 27.57 -3.98 13.75
N ARG A 236 27.72 -2.84 13.05
CA ARG A 236 26.68 -2.23 12.18
C ARG A 236 26.08 -3.19 11.15
N ALA A 237 26.88 -4.11 10.62
CA ALA A 237 26.43 -5.12 9.66
C ALA A 237 25.39 -6.07 10.26
N GLN A 238 25.61 -6.53 11.50
CA GLN A 238 24.66 -7.39 12.20
C GLN A 238 23.46 -6.58 12.70
N GLU A 239 23.69 -5.41 13.31
CA GLU A 239 22.60 -4.56 13.82
C GLU A 239 21.63 -4.13 12.72
N ALA A 240 22.14 -3.69 11.56
CA ALA A 240 21.29 -3.28 10.43
C ALA A 240 20.53 -4.46 9.81
N ALA A 241 21.14 -5.65 9.72
CA ALA A 241 20.45 -6.86 9.25
C ALA A 241 19.32 -7.27 10.20
N GLU A 242 19.60 -7.37 11.50
CA GLU A 242 18.61 -7.72 12.54
C GLU A 242 17.47 -6.69 12.61
N ALA A 243 17.79 -5.40 12.54
CA ALA A 243 16.80 -4.32 12.56
C ALA A 243 15.96 -4.25 11.26
N ALA A 244 16.53 -4.55 10.09
CA ALA A 244 15.78 -4.63 8.84
C ALA A 244 14.79 -5.81 8.87
N ILE A 245 15.24 -6.98 9.30
CA ILE A 245 14.41 -8.20 9.41
C ILE A 245 13.31 -8.04 10.48
N SER A 246 13.63 -7.47 11.64
CA SER A 246 12.68 -7.25 12.74
C SER A 246 11.79 -6.00 12.57
N SER A 247 11.83 -5.36 11.40
CA SER A 247 11.04 -4.16 11.11
C SER A 247 9.54 -4.35 11.40
N PRO A 248 8.84 -3.36 12.01
CA PRO A 248 7.39 -3.43 12.22
C PRO A 248 6.54 -3.59 10.95
N LEU A 249 7.15 -3.40 9.77
CA LEU A 249 6.55 -3.68 8.46
C LEU A 249 6.58 -5.18 8.09
N LEU A 250 7.44 -5.98 8.71
CA LEU A 250 7.56 -7.44 8.55
C LEU A 250 7.00 -8.24 9.74
N GLU A 251 6.57 -7.58 10.83
CA GLU A 251 6.12 -8.19 12.10
C GLU A 251 5.07 -9.32 11.98
N ASP A 252 4.21 -9.28 10.95
CA ASP A 252 3.16 -10.29 10.73
C ASP A 252 3.54 -11.33 9.64
N VAL A 253 4.81 -11.38 9.21
CA VAL A 253 5.28 -12.12 8.03
C VAL A 253 6.15 -13.33 8.41
N ASP A 254 5.76 -14.50 7.93
CA ASP A 254 6.59 -15.71 7.94
C ASP A 254 7.56 -15.69 6.74
N LEU A 255 8.76 -15.12 6.95
CA LEU A 255 9.81 -15.04 5.92
C LEU A 255 10.25 -16.41 5.39
N THR A 256 10.06 -17.50 6.15
CA THR A 256 10.36 -18.87 5.68
C THR A 256 9.44 -19.33 4.54
N GLY A 257 8.32 -18.63 4.33
CA GLY A 257 7.40 -18.81 3.22
C GLY A 257 7.66 -17.91 2.01
N ALA A 258 8.71 -17.07 2.02
CA ALA A 258 9.11 -16.28 0.86
C ALA A 258 9.68 -17.18 -0.25
N LYS A 259 9.35 -16.87 -1.51
CA LYS A 259 9.90 -17.56 -2.69
C LYS A 259 11.12 -16.85 -3.25
N GLY A 260 11.17 -15.55 -3.08
CA GLY A 260 12.30 -14.70 -3.43
C GLY A 260 12.61 -13.74 -2.29
N ILE A 261 13.89 -13.42 -2.10
CA ILE A 261 14.33 -12.37 -1.18
C ILE A 261 15.41 -11.56 -1.90
N LEU A 262 15.17 -10.26 -2.03
CA LEU A 262 16.15 -9.29 -2.52
C LEU A 262 16.73 -8.54 -1.33
N VAL A 263 18.05 -8.41 -1.26
CA VAL A 263 18.77 -7.66 -0.23
C VAL A 263 19.64 -6.61 -0.91
N ASN A 264 19.43 -5.35 -0.55
CA ASN A 264 20.37 -4.26 -0.84
C ASN A 264 21.16 -3.91 0.42
N ILE A 265 22.47 -3.74 0.25
CA ILE A 265 23.39 -3.23 1.26
C ILE A 265 24.00 -1.94 0.69
N THR A 266 23.61 -0.78 1.22
CA THR A 266 24.19 0.51 0.85
C THR A 266 25.13 0.97 1.97
N ALA A 267 26.39 1.25 1.63
CA ALA A 267 27.41 1.68 2.59
C ALA A 267 28.47 2.59 1.94
N GLY A 268 29.32 3.21 2.77
CA GLY A 268 30.45 4.00 2.29
C GLY A 268 31.58 3.14 1.69
N MET A 269 32.65 3.80 1.24
CA MET A 269 33.88 3.15 0.74
C MET A 269 34.64 2.37 1.84
N ASP A 270 34.17 2.42 3.07
CA ASP A 270 34.69 1.77 4.28
C ASP A 270 34.04 0.41 4.59
N ILE A 271 33.15 -0.12 3.73
CA ILE A 271 32.57 -1.47 3.90
C ILE A 271 33.62 -2.58 3.77
N ALA A 272 33.65 -3.49 4.74
CA ALA A 272 34.49 -4.70 4.71
C ALA A 272 33.73 -5.91 4.15
N ILE A 273 34.46 -6.86 3.55
CA ILE A 273 33.85 -8.10 3.00
C ILE A 273 33.21 -8.99 4.09
N GLU A 274 33.75 -8.93 5.32
CA GLU A 274 33.17 -9.59 6.50
C GLU A 274 31.76 -9.07 6.82
N GLU A 275 31.50 -7.78 6.63
CA GLU A 275 30.19 -7.16 6.83
C GLU A 275 29.16 -7.67 5.80
N PHE A 276 29.59 -7.77 4.53
CA PHE A 276 28.77 -8.36 3.48
C PHE A 276 28.43 -9.83 3.76
N GLU A 277 29.42 -10.62 4.21
CA GLU A 277 29.19 -12.02 4.63
C GLU A 277 28.26 -12.12 5.84
N ILE A 278 28.37 -11.23 6.83
CA ILE A 278 27.48 -11.19 8.00
C ILE A 278 26.02 -10.97 7.55
N VAL A 279 25.73 -9.92 6.77
CA VAL A 279 24.36 -9.63 6.31
C VAL A 279 23.82 -10.77 5.44
N GLY A 280 24.62 -11.25 4.48
CA GLY A 280 24.23 -12.32 3.57
C GLY A 280 23.91 -13.63 4.28
N ASN A 281 24.73 -14.02 5.25
CA ASN A 281 24.48 -15.22 6.06
C ASN A 281 23.27 -15.06 6.99
N HIS A 282 23.07 -13.87 7.59
CA HIS A 282 21.96 -13.63 8.49
C HIS A 282 20.61 -13.72 7.77
N VAL A 283 20.46 -13.09 6.59
CA VAL A 283 19.24 -13.22 5.79
C VAL A 283 19.03 -14.65 5.30
N LYS A 284 20.11 -15.32 4.84
CA LYS A 284 20.05 -16.70 4.35
C LYS A 284 19.67 -17.72 5.43
N ALA A 285 19.98 -17.47 6.70
CA ALA A 285 19.58 -18.32 7.83
C ALA A 285 18.07 -18.28 8.13
N LEU A 286 17.35 -17.27 7.63
CA LEU A 286 15.90 -17.10 7.80
C LEU A 286 15.10 -17.38 6.52
N ALA A 287 15.79 -17.46 5.38
CA ALA A 287 15.21 -17.82 4.10
C ALA A 287 14.78 -19.30 4.07
N SER A 288 13.81 -19.61 3.20
CA SER A 288 13.49 -21.01 2.86
C SER A 288 14.67 -21.66 2.12
N GLU A 289 14.92 -22.96 2.30
CA GLU A 289 15.93 -23.70 1.50
C GLU A 289 15.65 -23.64 -0.02
N ASN A 290 14.39 -23.36 -0.39
CA ASN A 290 13.93 -23.24 -1.78
C ASN A 290 13.71 -21.78 -2.22
N ALA A 291 14.12 -20.79 -1.42
CA ALA A 291 13.97 -19.37 -1.76
C ALA A 291 15.15 -18.89 -2.64
N THR A 292 14.84 -18.14 -3.69
CA THR A 292 15.85 -17.44 -4.49
C THR A 292 16.30 -16.18 -3.73
N VAL A 293 17.49 -16.23 -3.12
CA VAL A 293 18.06 -15.09 -2.39
C VAL A 293 19.09 -14.39 -3.27
N VAL A 294 18.90 -13.09 -3.50
CA VAL A 294 19.78 -12.22 -4.27
C VAL A 294 20.26 -11.09 -3.34
N VAL A 295 21.58 -10.87 -3.29
CA VAL A 295 22.22 -9.90 -2.40
C VAL A 295 23.16 -9.02 -3.23
N GLY A 296 22.91 -7.71 -3.23
CA GLY A 296 23.77 -6.71 -3.87
C GLY A 296 24.41 -5.77 -2.85
N ALA A 297 25.51 -5.12 -3.25
CA ALA A 297 26.24 -4.17 -2.43
C ALA A 297 26.55 -2.89 -3.20
N VAL A 298 25.80 -1.83 -2.89
CA VAL A 298 25.91 -0.48 -3.48
C VAL A 298 26.86 0.37 -2.63
N ILE A 299 27.76 1.11 -3.28
CA ILE A 299 28.61 2.09 -2.61
C ILE A 299 28.02 3.48 -2.78
N ASP A 300 27.79 4.16 -1.66
CA ASP A 300 27.44 5.58 -1.64
C ASP A 300 28.64 6.38 -1.08
N PRO A 301 29.35 7.16 -1.91
CA PRO A 301 30.51 7.95 -1.46
C PRO A 301 30.20 9.06 -0.44
N GLU A 302 28.93 9.42 -0.22
CA GLU A 302 28.54 10.40 0.81
C GLU A 302 28.29 9.73 2.17
N MET A 303 28.15 8.40 2.22
CA MET A 303 28.07 7.63 3.47
C MET A 303 29.46 7.37 4.07
N THR A 304 29.55 7.35 5.41
CA THR A 304 30.77 7.05 6.17
C THR A 304 30.36 6.59 7.57
N ASP A 305 30.88 5.45 8.04
CA ASP A 305 30.47 4.83 9.32
C ASP A 305 28.96 4.54 9.43
N GLU A 306 28.21 4.48 8.32
CA GLU A 306 26.83 3.99 8.24
C GLU A 306 26.74 2.84 7.25
N LEU A 307 26.03 1.77 7.63
CA LEU A 307 25.65 0.67 6.75
C LEU A 307 24.12 0.51 6.80
N ARG A 308 23.48 0.53 5.63
CA ARG A 308 22.04 0.40 5.44
C ARG A 308 21.70 -0.93 4.80
N VAL A 309 20.77 -1.68 5.38
CA VAL A 309 20.22 -2.91 4.81
C VAL A 309 18.75 -2.71 4.49
N THR A 310 18.36 -3.01 3.25
CA THR A 310 16.97 -3.14 2.82
C THR A 310 16.71 -4.57 2.37
N VAL A 311 15.71 -5.23 2.95
CA VAL A 311 15.27 -6.58 2.61
C VAL A 311 13.86 -6.51 2.04
N VAL A 312 13.66 -7.06 0.84
CA VAL A 312 12.35 -7.19 0.17
C VAL A 312 12.06 -8.66 -0.05
N ALA A 313 11.08 -9.21 0.66
CA ALA A 313 10.63 -10.60 0.50
C ALA A 313 9.42 -10.67 -0.45
N THR A 314 9.46 -11.60 -1.41
CA THR A 314 8.45 -11.75 -2.48
C THR A 314 7.83 -13.15 -2.51
N GLY A 315 6.67 -13.27 -3.18
CA GLY A 315 5.90 -14.53 -3.27
C GLY A 315 5.22 -14.95 -1.96
N LEU A 316 5.10 -14.03 -0.99
CA LEU A 316 4.50 -14.27 0.32
C LEU A 316 3.00 -14.60 0.17
N GLY A 317 2.49 -15.46 1.06
CA GLY A 317 1.10 -15.94 1.01
C GLY A 317 0.83 -16.95 -0.11
N GLY A 318 1.86 -17.39 -0.85
CA GLY A 318 1.75 -18.32 -1.97
C GLY A 318 1.23 -19.71 -1.61
N ASP A 319 -0.10 -19.85 -1.60
CA ASP A 319 -0.87 -21.08 -1.76
C ASP A 319 -0.35 -22.29 -0.95
N ARG A 320 -0.53 -22.24 0.38
CA ARG A 320 -0.51 -23.44 1.25
C ARG A 320 -1.70 -24.35 0.89
N ARG A 321 -1.71 -24.92 -0.32
CA ARG A 321 -2.56 -26.06 -0.65
C ARG A 321 -2.19 -27.18 0.31
N PRO A 322 -3.10 -27.65 1.17
CA PRO A 322 -2.81 -28.85 1.94
C PRO A 322 -2.61 -29.98 0.94
N GLN A 323 -1.39 -30.51 0.85
CA GLN A 323 -1.14 -31.77 0.16
C GLN A 323 -1.81 -32.88 0.96
N PHE A 324 -3.12 -33.03 0.77
CA PHE A 324 -3.84 -34.24 1.08
C PHE A 324 -3.30 -35.33 0.17
N GLY A 325 -2.18 -35.92 0.60
CA GLY A 325 -1.62 -37.12 -0.01
C GLY A 325 -2.66 -38.21 0.05
N ILE A 326 -3.33 -38.46 -1.08
CA ILE A 326 -4.24 -39.58 -1.24
C ILE A 326 -3.38 -40.83 -1.16
N VAL A 327 -3.30 -41.42 0.03
CA VAL A 327 -2.64 -42.70 0.26
C VAL A 327 -3.45 -43.77 -0.46
N ASP A 328 -3.02 -44.13 -1.67
CA ASP A 328 -3.65 -45.19 -2.46
C ASP A 328 -3.34 -46.55 -1.80
N ASN A 329 -4.15 -46.87 -0.80
CA ASN A 329 -3.99 -48.02 0.07
C ASN A 329 -4.51 -49.27 -0.64
N GLY A 330 -3.76 -49.71 -1.64
CA GLY A 330 -4.22 -50.54 -2.76
C GLY A 330 -4.93 -51.83 -2.36
N PHE A 331 -6.25 -51.87 -2.59
CA PHE A 331 -7.04 -53.10 -2.50
C PHE A 331 -6.87 -53.98 -3.74
N LYS A 332 -6.52 -55.25 -3.53
CA LYS A 332 -6.22 -56.19 -4.61
C LYS A 332 -7.46 -56.56 -5.42
N LYS A 333 -7.33 -56.42 -6.74
CA LYS A 333 -8.26 -56.88 -7.77
C LYS A 333 -8.49 -58.41 -7.67
N ALA A 334 -9.74 -58.82 -7.49
CA ALA A 334 -10.18 -60.22 -7.61
C ALA A 334 -11.09 -60.37 -8.84
N SER A 335 -11.08 -61.55 -9.47
CA SER A 335 -11.79 -61.81 -10.73
C SER A 335 -13.11 -62.55 -10.50
N GLY A 336 -14.14 -62.20 -11.28
CA GLY A 336 -15.41 -62.94 -11.34
C GLY A 336 -16.32 -62.34 -12.41
N SER A 337 -16.70 -63.16 -13.40
CA SER A 337 -17.82 -62.86 -14.32
C SER A 337 -19.13 -63.41 -13.74
N ASP A 338 -20.28 -62.85 -14.15
CA ASP A 338 -21.31 -63.61 -14.89
C ASP A 338 -22.62 -62.82 -15.16
N VAL A 339 -22.91 -62.67 -16.47
CA VAL A 339 -24.20 -62.81 -17.19
C VAL A 339 -25.56 -62.49 -16.49
N ALA A 340 -26.10 -61.31 -16.86
CA ALA A 340 -27.48 -61.00 -17.32
C ALA A 340 -28.74 -60.96 -16.40
N SER A 341 -29.67 -60.04 -16.79
CA SER A 341 -31.13 -59.98 -16.52
C SER A 341 -31.64 -59.67 -15.09
N SER A 342 -32.80 -59.03 -14.84
CA SER A 342 -33.83 -58.44 -15.73
C SER A 342 -34.78 -57.45 -15.02
N SER A 343 -35.25 -56.42 -15.77
CA SER A 343 -36.59 -55.76 -15.73
C SER A 343 -37.23 -55.17 -14.45
N ASN A 344 -37.85 -53.98 -14.63
CA ASN A 344 -38.95 -53.37 -13.84
C ASN A 344 -38.62 -52.88 -12.40
N GLN A 345 -39.32 -51.89 -11.82
CA GLN A 345 -40.54 -51.17 -12.24
C GLN A 345 -40.58 -49.70 -11.77
N SER A 346 -41.58 -48.94 -12.22
CA SER A 346 -42.02 -47.60 -11.75
C SER A 346 -42.23 -47.53 -10.21
N SER A 347 -42.24 -46.37 -9.53
CA SER A 347 -43.00 -45.14 -9.83
C SER A 347 -42.58 -43.90 -9.00
N SER A 348 -43.25 -42.75 -9.22
CA SER A 348 -43.30 -41.56 -8.34
C SER A 348 -44.02 -41.85 -7.00
N MET A 349 -44.09 -40.98 -5.96
CA MET A 349 -44.33 -39.53 -5.96
C MET A 349 -44.24 -38.90 -4.54
N TYR A 350 -44.19 -37.55 -4.48
CA TYR A 350 -44.88 -36.67 -3.51
C TYR A 350 -44.27 -36.35 -2.13
N VAL A 351 -44.69 -35.19 -1.60
CA VAL A 351 -44.35 -34.56 -0.31
C VAL A 351 -45.65 -34.00 0.30
N PRO A 352 -45.91 -34.17 1.60
CA PRO A 352 -46.94 -33.40 2.30
C PRO A 352 -46.36 -32.47 3.38
N SER A 353 -46.77 -31.20 3.32
CA SER A 353 -46.73 -30.26 4.45
C SER A 353 -48.04 -30.35 5.22
N PHE A 354 -48.01 -30.11 6.54
CA PHE A 354 -49.24 -29.95 7.35
C PHE A 354 -49.08 -28.86 8.41
N ALA A 355 -50.13 -28.06 8.57
CA ALA A 355 -50.35 -27.15 9.68
C ALA A 355 -51.86 -26.99 9.92
N SER A 356 -52.32 -27.10 11.16
CA SER A 356 -53.71 -26.77 11.56
C SER A 356 -53.82 -26.48 13.06
N GLN A 357 -54.79 -25.64 13.42
CA GLN A 357 -55.26 -25.38 14.79
C GLN A 357 -56.03 -26.60 15.35
N GLY A 358 -56.40 -26.73 16.64
CA GLY A 358 -56.23 -25.87 17.82
C GLY A 358 -57.20 -26.32 18.95
N THR A 359 -57.33 -25.54 20.04
CA THR A 359 -58.27 -25.72 21.20
C THR A 359 -58.11 -27.00 22.06
N SER A 360 -58.38 -27.03 23.38
CA SER A 360 -58.62 -26.00 24.42
C SER A 360 -58.56 -26.65 25.82
N THR A 361 -58.48 -25.83 26.91
CA THR A 361 -58.87 -26.14 28.33
C THR A 361 -58.15 -27.31 29.04
N GLU A 362 -57.76 -27.30 30.33
CA GLU A 362 -57.75 -26.33 31.46
C GLU A 362 -56.75 -26.87 32.54
N GLU A 363 -56.52 -26.39 33.78
CA GLU A 363 -57.26 -25.50 34.69
C GLU A 363 -56.28 -24.70 35.61
N SER A 364 -56.56 -24.53 36.91
CA SER A 364 -55.92 -23.57 37.86
C SER A 364 -54.86 -24.09 38.85
N SER A 365 -53.91 -23.21 39.26
CA SER A 365 -53.72 -22.69 40.65
C SER A 365 -52.42 -21.83 40.72
N THR A 366 -52.32 -20.57 41.21
CA THR A 366 -52.84 -19.80 42.39
C THR A 366 -52.12 -20.16 43.72
N ALA A 367 -51.64 -19.22 44.57
CA ALA A 367 -51.71 -17.74 44.57
C ALA A 367 -50.59 -17.03 45.41
N ASN A 368 -50.48 -15.70 45.25
CA ASN A 368 -49.99 -14.65 46.19
C ASN A 368 -48.50 -14.65 46.65
N ALA A 369 -47.69 -13.57 46.72
CA ALA A 369 -47.76 -12.10 47.01
C ALA A 369 -46.88 -11.80 48.27
N LYS A 370 -46.36 -10.59 48.61
CA LYS A 370 -46.69 -9.17 48.32
C LYS A 370 -45.51 -8.22 48.76
N VAL A 371 -45.60 -6.90 48.51
CA VAL A 371 -44.83 -5.75 49.12
C VAL A 371 -43.41 -5.53 48.51
N GLU A 372 -43.14 -4.52 47.67
CA GLU A 372 -42.94 -3.04 47.88
C GLU A 372 -41.54 -2.66 48.41
N SER A 373 -40.87 -1.55 48.03
CA SER A 373 -41.10 -0.44 47.05
C SER A 373 -39.72 0.16 46.60
N LYS A 374 -39.44 1.39 46.11
CA LYS A 374 -40.11 2.71 45.96
C LYS A 374 -39.29 3.62 44.98
N GLU A 375 -39.95 4.65 44.38
CA GLU A 375 -39.51 6.06 44.07
C GLU A 375 -38.06 6.47 43.64
N GLN A 376 -37.81 7.57 42.88
CA GLN A 376 -38.59 8.36 41.89
C GLN A 376 -37.68 9.41 41.19
N ALA A 377 -38.19 10.10 40.15
CA ALA A 377 -37.63 11.34 39.57
C ALA A 377 -38.68 12.48 39.62
N PRO A 378 -38.30 13.75 39.37
CA PRO A 378 -39.01 14.50 38.32
C PRO A 378 -38.17 15.57 37.57
N SER A 379 -38.83 16.28 36.65
CA SER A 379 -38.29 17.29 35.71
C SER A 379 -38.87 18.70 35.93
N SER A 380 -38.29 19.74 35.28
CA SER A 380 -38.92 21.07 35.11
C SER A 380 -38.31 21.87 33.93
N SER A 381 -38.93 23.01 33.55
CA SER A 381 -38.56 23.86 32.40
C SER A 381 -39.10 25.29 32.54
N SER A 382 -38.48 26.33 31.93
CA SER A 382 -39.12 27.62 31.53
C SER A 382 -38.19 28.69 30.89
N ASN A 383 -38.81 29.59 30.11
CA ASN A 383 -38.50 30.98 29.66
C ASN A 383 -37.34 31.75 30.35
N GLY A 384 -36.66 32.77 29.79
CA GLY A 384 -36.95 33.66 28.66
C GLY A 384 -36.73 35.15 29.00
N ASN A 385 -35.67 35.77 28.42
CA ASN A 385 -35.53 37.16 27.93
C ASN A 385 -35.72 38.41 28.86
N MET A 386 -34.70 39.32 28.95
CA MET A 386 -34.76 40.79 28.69
C MET A 386 -33.58 41.64 29.27
N SER A 387 -33.12 42.65 28.50
CA SER A 387 -32.58 43.99 28.92
C SER A 387 -31.28 44.13 29.77
N SER A 388 -30.54 45.26 29.78
CA SER A 388 -30.36 46.40 28.83
C SER A 388 -29.21 47.36 29.29
N SER A 389 -28.90 48.38 28.46
CA SER A 389 -28.25 49.70 28.78
C SER A 389 -26.71 49.85 28.79
N THR A 390 -26.09 51.05 28.71
CA THR A 390 -26.15 52.19 27.71
C THR A 390 -24.88 53.10 27.89
N GLN A 391 -24.53 53.93 26.90
CA GLN A 391 -23.70 55.18 26.96
C GLN A 391 -22.15 55.08 26.93
N ASN A 392 -21.35 56.08 26.48
CA ASN A 392 -21.49 57.15 25.45
C ASN A 392 -20.11 57.87 25.24
N SER A 393 -20.03 58.84 24.31
CA SER A 393 -18.95 59.82 24.03
C SER A 393 -17.78 59.30 23.16
N LYS A 394 -17.00 60.03 22.34
CA LYS A 394 -16.91 61.35 21.63
C LYS A 394 -15.38 61.54 21.35
N LYS A 395 -14.81 62.23 20.36
CA LYS A 395 -15.24 62.83 19.06
C LYS A 395 -13.98 63.41 18.35
N ALA A 396 -13.87 63.26 17.01
CA ALA A 396 -12.88 63.91 16.10
C ALA A 396 -11.38 63.49 16.26
N ASP A 397 -10.47 63.71 15.30
CA ASP A 397 -10.54 64.42 14.00
C ASP A 397 -9.79 63.68 12.84
N LYS A 398 -9.58 64.34 11.68
CA LYS A 398 -9.19 63.77 10.36
C LYS A 398 -7.69 63.69 10.02
N SER A 399 -7.45 63.00 8.88
CA SER A 399 -6.25 62.90 8.00
C SER A 399 -5.33 61.69 8.27
N GLU A 400 -4.74 61.01 7.26
CA GLU A 400 -4.94 60.97 5.80
C GLU A 400 -4.40 59.63 5.23
N GLY A 401 -4.76 59.23 4.00
CA GLY A 401 -4.03 58.20 3.23
C GLY A 401 -4.58 56.75 3.18
N SER A 402 -5.27 56.42 2.08
CA SER A 402 -5.35 55.12 1.39
C SER A 402 -5.43 53.78 2.16
N ASP A 403 -6.63 53.17 2.10
CA ASP A 403 -6.86 51.80 1.62
C ASP A 403 -6.22 50.59 2.34
N TYR A 404 -6.76 50.27 3.54
CA TYR A 404 -6.58 48.99 4.22
C TYR A 404 -7.92 48.27 4.48
N PHE A 405 -8.60 47.85 3.41
CA PHE A 405 -9.81 47.02 3.51
C PHE A 405 -9.94 46.01 2.36
N ASP A 406 -9.45 44.78 2.61
CA ASP A 406 -10.31 43.61 2.43
C ASP A 406 -9.87 42.48 3.40
N ILE A 407 -10.41 42.54 4.64
CA ILE A 407 -10.16 41.53 5.68
C ILE A 407 -11.51 41.12 6.28
N PRO A 408 -11.90 39.83 6.21
CA PRO A 408 -13.14 39.32 6.78
C PRO A 408 -13.33 39.64 8.26
N ALA A 409 -14.59 39.89 8.64
CA ALA A 409 -14.95 40.48 9.94
C ALA A 409 -14.58 39.66 11.20
N PHE A 410 -14.17 38.39 11.06
CA PHE A 410 -13.83 37.52 12.19
C PHE A 410 -12.36 37.58 12.63
N LEU A 411 -11.47 38.20 11.84
CA LEU A 411 -10.01 38.16 12.07
C LEU A 411 -9.41 39.36 12.82
N ARG A 412 -10.22 40.35 13.21
CA ARG A 412 -9.73 41.59 13.84
C ARG A 412 -9.78 41.56 15.38
N LYS A 413 -8.88 40.78 16.02
CA LYS A 413 -8.12 41.16 17.24
C LYS A 413 -7.29 40.01 17.87
N GLN A 414 -5.97 40.07 17.71
CA GLN A 414 -5.00 39.95 18.82
C GLN A 414 -3.61 40.41 18.35
N ALA A 415 -3.41 41.73 18.31
CA ALA A 415 -2.15 42.40 18.00
C ALA A 415 -2.21 43.88 18.44
N ASP A 416 -2.41 44.09 19.74
CA ASP A 416 -1.96 45.26 20.52
C ASP A 416 -1.06 44.69 21.63
#